data_AF-A0A453NF18-F1
#
_entry.id   AF-A0A453NF18-F1
#
_cell.length_a   1.000
_cell.length_b   1.000
_cell.length_c   1.000
_cell.angle_alpha   90.00
_cell.angle_beta   90.00
_cell.angle_gamma   90.00
#
_symmetry.space_group_name_H-M   'P 1'
#
loop_
_entity.id
_entity.type
_entity.pdbx_description
1 polymer ?
#
loop_
_entity_poly.entity_id
_entity_poly.type
_entity_poly.pdbx_seq_one_letter_code
_entity_poly.pdbx_strand_id
1 'polypeptide(L)'
;QYRDTYFLQKLLNLKVDDGFRMNNVLVSLWYIMGIWPLVYSMLLLPTGRSSKSKIPVWPFLVLSCIGGAYALIPYFVLWKPPPPAIDEDEIGQWPLKFLESKLTAGVIFAVGLGLIIFAGKAGGDDWREFFQYFRESKFIHVTCIDFTLLSTFSPFWVYNDMTSRRW
;
A
#
# COMPACT_ATOMS: atom_id res chain seq x y z
N GLN A 1 20.97 -14.15 -4.45
CA GLN A 1 21.12 -12.78 -3.91
C GLN A 1 21.29 -11.74 -5.03
N TYR A 2 22.15 -11.94 -6.04
CA TYR A 2 22.32 -11.00 -7.17
C TYR A 2 21.07 -10.68 -8.02
N ARG A 3 20.10 -11.59 -8.08
CA ARG A 3 18.88 -11.42 -8.90
C ARG A 3 17.85 -10.50 -8.26
N ASP A 4 17.67 -10.60 -6.94
CA ASP A 4 16.74 -9.74 -6.20
C ASP A 4 17.18 -8.29 -6.23
N THR A 5 18.49 -8.05 -6.05
CA THR A 5 19.09 -6.71 -6.19
C THR A 5 18.96 -6.16 -7.61
N TYR A 6 19.06 -7.03 -8.63
CA TYR A 6 18.85 -6.63 -10.03
C TYR A 6 17.40 -6.19 -10.28
N PHE A 7 16.41 -6.98 -9.85
CA PHE A 7 15.00 -6.61 -10.00
C PHE A 7 14.68 -5.32 -9.25
N LEU A 8 15.18 -5.15 -8.03
CA LEU A 8 14.96 -3.96 -7.22
C LEU A 8 15.58 -2.71 -7.86
N GLN A 9 16.83 -2.79 -8.32
CA GLN A 9 17.47 -1.67 -9.04
C GLN A 9 16.69 -1.28 -10.29
N LYS A 10 16.15 -2.25 -11.01
CA LYS A 10 15.42 -1.99 -12.24
C LYS A 10 14.02 -1.43 -12.00
N LEU A 11 13.31 -1.91 -10.99
CA LEU A 11 12.02 -1.35 -10.57
C LEU A 11 12.16 0.07 -10.00
N LEU A 12 13.31 0.40 -9.42
CA LEU A 12 13.65 1.76 -8.97
C LEU A 12 14.22 2.65 -10.08
N ASN A 13 14.27 2.18 -11.34
CA ASN A 13 14.94 2.87 -12.46
C ASN A 13 16.42 3.24 -12.19
N LEU A 14 17.08 2.56 -11.26
CA LEU A 14 18.49 2.77 -10.92
C LEU A 14 19.44 2.07 -11.89
N LYS A 15 18.94 1.12 -12.68
CA LYS A 15 19.70 0.43 -13.72
C LYS A 15 19.32 0.97 -15.10
N VAL A 16 20.32 1.50 -15.81
CA VAL A 16 20.18 2.00 -17.19
C VAL A 16 19.78 0.86 -18.13
N ASP A 17 18.98 1.23 -19.13
CA ASP A 17 18.31 0.35 -20.11
C ASP A 17 19.28 -0.69 -20.72
N ASP A 18 19.16 -1.93 -20.26
CA ASP A 18 19.94 -3.09 -20.69
C ASP A 18 19.20 -3.93 -21.74
N GLY A 19 18.12 -3.38 -22.33
CA GLY A 19 17.30 -4.03 -23.36
C GLY A 19 16.37 -5.13 -22.83
N PHE A 20 16.43 -5.45 -21.53
CA PHE A 20 15.52 -6.40 -20.91
C PHE A 20 14.20 -5.70 -20.52
N ARG A 21 13.07 -6.10 -21.10
CA ARG A 21 11.77 -5.52 -20.70
C ARG A 21 11.30 -6.20 -19.41
N MET A 22 11.08 -5.42 -18.35
CA MET A 22 10.54 -5.97 -17.11
C MET A 22 9.11 -6.47 -17.34
N ASN A 23 8.76 -7.59 -16.69
CA ASN A 23 7.44 -8.17 -16.76
C ASN A 23 6.34 -7.17 -16.33
N ASN A 24 5.31 -7.04 -17.16
CA ASN A 24 4.24 -6.06 -16.97
C ASN A 24 3.45 -6.29 -15.67
N VAL A 25 3.23 -7.55 -15.28
CA VAL A 25 2.54 -7.91 -14.03
C VAL A 25 3.36 -7.47 -12.82
N LEU A 26 4.68 -7.70 -12.86
CA LEU A 26 5.59 -7.29 -11.78
C LEU A 26 5.67 -5.76 -11.64
N VAL A 27 5.71 -5.04 -12.76
CA VAL A 27 5.70 -3.58 -12.78
C VAL A 27 4.40 -3.03 -12.18
N SER A 28 3.25 -3.59 -12.57
CA SER A 28 1.97 -3.24 -11.96
C SER A 28 1.94 -3.49 -10.46
N LEU A 29 2.40 -4.67 -10.02
CA LEU A 29 2.47 -5.00 -8.59
C LEU A 29 3.33 -3.99 -7.84
N TRP A 30 4.49 -3.64 -8.38
CA TRP A 30 5.39 -2.65 -7.77
C TRP A 30 4.75 -1.27 -7.62
N TYR A 31 4.06 -0.78 -8.65
CA TYR A 31 3.37 0.51 -8.56
C TYR A 31 2.19 0.49 -7.59
N ILE A 32 1.43 -0.61 -7.54
CA ILE A 32 0.35 -0.78 -6.56
C ILE A 32 0.91 -0.78 -5.13
N MET A 33 2.08 -1.40 -4.91
CA MET A 33 2.77 -1.37 -3.62
C MET A 33 3.17 0.04 -3.18
N GLY A 34 3.55 0.92 -4.11
CA GLY A 34 3.80 2.34 -3.80
C GLY A 34 2.53 3.11 -3.43
N ILE A 35 1.37 2.69 -3.91
CA ILE A 35 0.07 3.32 -3.63
C ILE A 35 -0.48 2.91 -2.26
N TRP A 36 -0.23 1.68 -1.82
CA TRP A 36 -0.78 1.16 -0.56
C TRP A 36 -0.46 2.00 0.69
N PRO A 37 0.77 2.45 0.94
CA PRO A 37 1.08 3.33 2.07
C PRO A 37 0.24 4.61 2.08
N LEU A 38 -0.08 5.15 0.91
CA LEU A 38 -0.93 6.33 0.78
C LEU A 38 -2.39 6.01 1.13
N VAL A 39 -2.92 4.88 0.65
CA VAL A 39 -4.27 4.39 1.02
C VAL A 39 -4.37 4.18 2.53
N TYR A 40 -3.37 3.52 3.13
CA TYR A 40 -3.34 3.31 4.57
C TYR A 40 -3.15 4.61 5.35
N SER A 41 -2.43 5.60 4.81
CA SER A 41 -2.35 6.93 5.42
C SER A 41 -3.73 7.61 5.47
N MET A 42 -4.53 7.49 4.40
CA MET A 42 -5.91 8.01 4.37
C MET A 42 -6.83 7.34 5.39
N LEU A 43 -6.65 6.04 5.62
CA LEU A 43 -7.47 5.29 6.58
C LEU A 43 -7.02 5.49 8.05
N LEU A 44 -5.70 5.48 8.28
CA LEU A 44 -5.13 5.41 9.62
C LEU A 44 -4.81 6.78 10.25
N LEU A 45 -4.48 7.81 9.49
CA LEU A 45 -4.23 9.13 10.09
C LEU A 45 -5.48 9.75 10.74
N PRO A 46 -6.68 9.72 10.12
CA PRO A 46 -7.90 10.20 10.76
C PRO A 46 -8.43 9.20 11.80
N THR A 47 -8.53 7.92 11.45
CA THR A 47 -9.26 6.93 12.29
C THR A 47 -8.36 5.98 13.08
N GLY A 48 -7.09 5.85 12.69
CA GLY A 48 -6.13 5.00 13.39
C GLY A 48 -5.68 5.57 14.73
N ARG A 49 -5.82 6.88 14.99
CA ARG A 49 -5.65 7.43 16.34
C ARG A 49 -6.58 6.65 17.28
N SER A 50 -6.14 6.33 18.49
CA SER A 50 -6.98 5.65 19.49
C SER A 50 -7.19 6.62 20.65
N SER A 51 -8.43 6.80 21.09
CA SER A 51 -8.72 7.62 22.28
C SER A 51 -8.08 7.03 23.54
N LYS A 52 -7.86 5.70 23.56
CA LYS A 52 -7.31 4.96 24.71
C LYS A 52 -5.81 4.70 24.62
N SER A 53 -5.21 4.75 23.43
CA SER A 53 -3.79 4.48 23.21
C SER A 53 -3.12 5.67 22.55
N LYS A 54 -2.21 6.33 23.26
CA LYS A 54 -1.46 7.51 22.79
C LYS A 54 -0.34 7.17 21.80
N ILE A 55 -0.38 6.00 21.16
CA ILE A 55 0.68 5.55 20.24
C ILE A 55 0.48 6.25 18.89
N PRO A 56 1.43 7.07 18.42
CA PRO A 56 1.32 7.73 17.13
C PRO A 56 1.42 6.72 15.99
N VAL A 57 0.53 6.82 15.00
CA VAL A 57 0.52 5.93 13.82
C VAL A 57 1.53 6.34 12.73
N TRP A 58 1.90 7.63 12.70
CA TRP A 58 2.76 8.18 11.65
C TRP A 58 4.13 7.50 11.51
N PRO A 59 4.83 7.02 12.57
CA PRO A 59 6.11 6.33 12.39
C PRO A 59 5.92 5.01 11.64
N PHE A 60 4.84 4.28 11.93
CA PHE A 60 4.52 3.01 11.27
C PHE A 60 4.10 3.24 9.81
N LEU A 61 3.45 4.36 9.50
CA LEU A 61 3.12 4.76 8.13
C LEU A 61 4.36 5.15 7.32
N VAL A 62 5.30 5.90 7.90
CA VAL A 62 6.56 6.22 7.21
C VAL A 62 7.39 4.96 6.97
N LEU A 63 7.41 4.05 7.96
CA LEU A 63 8.07 2.77 7.83
C LEU A 63 7.38 1.85 6.80
N SER A 64 6.07 1.95 6.60
CA SER A 64 5.35 1.14 5.61
C SER A 64 5.68 1.50 4.16
N CYS A 65 6.19 2.70 3.88
CA CYS A 65 6.74 3.05 2.57
C CYS A 65 7.94 2.18 2.15
N ILE A 66 8.63 1.57 3.12
CA ILE A 66 9.80 0.71 2.89
C ILE A 66 9.47 -0.75 3.23
N GLY A 67 8.86 -0.95 4.40
CA GLY A 67 8.59 -2.27 4.98
C GLY A 67 7.18 -2.80 4.78
N GLY A 68 6.29 -2.07 4.10
CA GLY A 68 4.97 -2.56 3.75
C GLY A 68 4.05 -2.83 4.95
N ALA A 69 3.20 -3.87 4.84
CA ALA A 69 2.34 -4.35 5.92
C ALA A 69 3.13 -4.75 7.16
N TYR A 70 4.34 -5.27 7.00
CA TYR A 70 5.17 -5.72 8.13
C TYR A 70 5.47 -4.58 9.10
N ALA A 71 5.54 -3.33 8.61
CA ALA A 71 5.68 -2.15 9.45
C ALA A 71 4.35 -1.75 10.13
N LEU A 72 3.20 -2.05 9.52
CA LEU A 72 1.87 -1.70 10.05
C LEU A 72 1.32 -2.73 11.04
N ILE A 73 1.66 -4.00 10.90
CA ILE A 73 1.17 -5.09 11.76
C ILE A 73 1.41 -4.82 13.26
N PRO A 74 2.60 -4.38 13.72
CA PRO A 74 2.81 -4.02 15.12
C PRO A 74 1.83 -2.96 15.61
N TYR A 75 1.51 -1.97 14.76
CA TYR A 75 0.51 -0.96 15.09
C TYR A 75 -0.89 -1.58 15.23
N PHE A 76 -1.28 -2.47 14.32
CA PHE A 76 -2.60 -3.11 14.35
C PHE A 76 -2.80 -3.95 15.62
N VAL A 77 -1.75 -4.60 16.11
CA VAL A 77 -1.78 -5.38 17.36
C VAL A 77 -1.87 -4.47 18.60
N LEU A 78 -1.19 -3.33 18.59
CA LEU A 78 -1.18 -2.37 19.71
C LEU A 78 -2.38 -1.44 19.73
N TRP A 79 -3.08 -1.31 18.60
CA TRP A 79 -4.24 -0.44 18.44
C TRP A 79 -5.41 -0.96 19.28
N LYS A 80 -6.06 -0.05 20.02
CA LYS A 80 -7.21 -0.35 20.87
C LYS A 80 -8.43 0.43 20.42
N PRO A 81 -9.58 -0.21 20.17
CA PRO A 81 -10.84 0.50 19.92
C PRO A 81 -11.34 1.21 21.20
N PRO A 82 -12.12 2.31 21.09
CA PRO A 82 -12.64 2.93 19.88
C PRO A 82 -11.74 4.05 19.30
N PRO A 83 -11.90 4.39 18.01
CA PRO A 83 -11.31 5.61 17.44
C PRO A 83 -11.80 6.86 18.19
N PRO A 84 -10.94 7.87 18.41
CA PRO A 84 -11.33 9.14 19.00
C PRO A 84 -12.31 9.85 18.07
N ALA A 85 -13.16 10.70 18.66
CA ALA A 85 -13.95 11.63 17.86
C ALA A 85 -13.00 12.49 17.02
N ILE A 86 -13.26 12.57 15.73
CA ILE A 86 -12.47 13.38 14.81
C ILE A 86 -13.03 14.80 14.89
N ASP A 87 -12.21 15.72 15.39
CA ASP A 87 -12.53 17.14 15.46
C ASP A 87 -12.39 17.76 14.05
N GLU A 88 -13.44 18.44 13.57
CA GLU A 88 -13.52 18.96 12.18
C GLU A 88 -12.43 19.99 11.86
N ASP A 89 -11.90 20.68 12.88
CA ASP A 89 -10.78 21.61 12.79
C ASP A 89 -9.42 20.91 12.64
N GLU A 90 -9.25 19.67 13.11
CA GLU A 90 -8.05 18.86 12.86
C GLU A 90 -8.00 18.35 11.42
N ILE A 91 -9.16 17.97 10.84
CA ILE A 91 -9.27 17.52 9.44
C ILE A 91 -8.78 18.60 8.46
N GLY A 92 -9.03 19.87 8.76
CA GLY A 92 -8.63 21.00 7.93
C GLY A 92 -7.11 21.20 7.80
N GLN A 93 -6.31 20.56 8.65
CA GLN A 93 -4.87 20.70 8.69
C GLN A 93 -4.17 19.83 7.64
N TRP A 94 -3.02 20.29 7.15
CA TRP A 94 -2.17 19.49 6.28
C TRP A 94 -1.39 18.46 7.13
N PRO A 95 -1.29 17.17 6.74
CA PRO A 95 -1.66 16.57 5.45
C PRO A 95 -3.09 15.98 5.40
N LEU A 96 -3.87 16.00 6.48
CA LEU A 96 -5.21 15.39 6.55
C LEU A 96 -6.15 15.93 5.47
N LYS A 97 -6.17 17.24 5.22
CA LYS A 97 -6.97 17.87 4.15
C LYS A 97 -6.69 17.30 2.75
N PHE A 98 -5.43 16.95 2.47
CA PHE A 98 -5.06 16.34 1.18
C PHE A 98 -5.52 14.89 1.09
N LEU A 99 -5.40 14.16 2.21
CA LEU A 99 -5.79 12.75 2.32
C LEU A 99 -7.31 12.55 2.32
N GLU A 100 -8.07 13.51 2.86
CA GLU A 100 -9.54 13.48 2.90
C GLU A 100 -10.19 14.00 1.61
N SER A 101 -9.41 14.53 0.68
CA SER A 101 -9.94 15.04 -0.58
C SER A 101 -10.54 13.90 -1.41
N LYS A 102 -11.84 14.02 -1.73
CA LYS A 102 -12.56 13.10 -2.63
C LYS A 102 -11.88 12.97 -4.00
N LEU A 103 -11.23 14.03 -4.47
CA LEU A 103 -10.46 14.00 -5.71
C LEU A 103 -9.23 13.10 -5.56
N THR A 104 -8.47 13.24 -4.47
CA THR A 104 -7.28 12.42 -4.22
C THR A 104 -7.66 10.94 -4.10
N ALA A 105 -8.73 10.63 -3.34
CA ALA A 105 -9.26 9.27 -3.23
C ALA A 105 -9.70 8.71 -4.60
N GLY A 106 -10.42 9.51 -5.40
CA GLY A 106 -10.85 9.12 -6.75
C GLY A 106 -9.69 8.87 -7.71
N VAL A 107 -8.66 9.72 -7.69
CA VAL A 107 -7.45 9.55 -8.51
C VAL A 107 -6.70 8.28 -8.10
N ILE A 108 -6.47 8.07 -6.80
CA ILE A 108 -5.79 6.86 -6.30
C ILE A 108 -6.56 5.60 -6.70
N PHE A 109 -7.88 5.62 -6.56
CA PHE A 109 -8.72 4.50 -6.96
C PHE A 109 -8.63 4.24 -8.47
N ALA A 110 -8.71 5.28 -9.30
CA ALA A 110 -8.60 5.16 -10.74
C ALA A 110 -7.22 4.62 -11.18
N VAL A 111 -6.13 5.10 -10.56
CA VAL A 111 -4.77 4.61 -10.83
C VAL A 111 -4.63 3.15 -10.41
N GLY A 112 -5.08 2.78 -9.20
CA GLY A 112 -5.05 1.41 -8.71
C GLY A 112 -5.83 0.45 -9.63
N LEU A 113 -7.05 0.85 -10.03
CA LEU A 113 -7.86 0.08 -10.97
C LEU A 113 -7.19 -0.02 -12.35
N GLY A 114 -6.60 1.07 -12.85
CA GLY A 114 -5.85 1.08 -14.10
C GLY A 114 -4.67 0.11 -14.10
N LEU A 115 -3.92 0.03 -13.00
CA LEU A 115 -2.80 -0.90 -12.85
C LEU A 115 -3.25 -2.36 -12.76
N ILE A 116 -4.39 -2.64 -12.13
CA ILE A 116 -5.00 -3.98 -12.10
C ILE A 116 -5.43 -4.40 -13.50
N ILE A 117 -6.11 -3.52 -14.24
CA ILE A 117 -6.52 -3.78 -15.63
C ILE A 117 -5.29 -3.99 -16.53
N PHE A 118 -4.23 -3.19 -16.34
CA PHE A 118 -2.98 -3.32 -17.07
C PHE A 118 -2.32 -4.69 -16.82
N ALA A 119 -2.25 -5.13 -15.56
CA ALA A 119 -1.76 -6.46 -15.22
C ALA A 119 -2.63 -7.57 -15.82
N GLY A 120 -3.96 -7.43 -15.75
CA GLY A 120 -4.91 -8.40 -16.30
C GLY A 120 -4.85 -8.55 -17.82
N LYS A 121 -4.45 -7.49 -18.54
CA LYS A 121 -4.22 -7.52 -19.99
C LYS A 121 -2.88 -8.11 -20.41
N ALA A 122 -1.99 -8.42 -19.46
CA ALA A 122 -0.71 -9.06 -19.76
C ALA A 122 -0.93 -10.46 -20.37
N GLY A 123 -0.07 -10.85 -21.31
CA GLY A 123 -0.21 -12.11 -22.03
C GLY A 123 0.01 -13.33 -21.13
N GLY A 124 -0.43 -14.51 -21.57
CA GLY A 124 -0.21 -15.77 -20.82
C GLY A 124 1.27 -16.06 -20.54
N ASP A 125 2.16 -15.67 -21.44
CA ASP A 125 3.61 -15.77 -21.24
C ASP A 125 4.13 -14.85 -20.13
N ASP A 126 3.61 -13.62 -20.04
CA ASP A 126 3.96 -12.67 -18.96
C ASP A 126 3.53 -13.25 -17.60
N TRP A 127 2.35 -13.86 -17.51
CA TRP A 127 1.90 -14.49 -16.27
C TRP A 127 2.74 -15.71 -15.90
N ARG A 128 3.13 -16.54 -16.87
CA ARG A 128 4.00 -17.70 -16.63
C ARG A 128 5.37 -17.27 -16.12
N GLU A 129 5.96 -16.24 -16.72
CA GLU A 129 7.21 -15.64 -16.28
C GLU A 129 7.09 -15.05 -14.86
N PHE A 130 5.99 -14.36 -14.56
CA PHE A 130 5.70 -13.85 -13.23
C PHE A 130 5.61 -14.97 -12.18
N PHE A 131 4.94 -16.08 -12.48
CA PHE A 131 4.90 -17.24 -11.57
C PHE A 131 6.28 -17.86 -11.34
N GLN A 132 7.12 -17.90 -12.38
CA GLN A 132 8.51 -18.33 -12.22
C GLN A 132 9.28 -17.38 -11.28
N TYR A 133 9.11 -16.08 -11.45
CA TYR A 133 9.71 -15.07 -10.58
C TYR A 133 9.22 -15.15 -9.13
N PHE A 134 7.92 -15.38 -8.93
CA PHE A 134 7.34 -15.58 -7.61
C PHE A 134 7.94 -16.79 -6.86
N ARG A 135 8.33 -17.84 -7.58
CA ARG A 135 8.95 -19.04 -7.00
C ARG A 135 10.46 -18.87 -6.77
N GLU A 136 11.14 -18.15 -7.66
CA GLU A 136 12.61 -18.05 -7.66
C GLU A 136 13.15 -16.84 -6.89
N SER A 137 12.39 -15.74 -6.80
CA SER A 137 12.80 -14.51 -6.12
C SER A 137 12.12 -14.37 -4.77
N LYS A 138 12.93 -14.32 -3.71
CA LYS A 138 12.44 -14.07 -2.34
C LYS A 138 11.80 -12.69 -2.24
N PHE A 139 12.35 -11.70 -2.93
CA PHE A 139 11.82 -10.35 -2.94
C PHE A 139 10.40 -10.32 -3.51
N ILE A 140 10.19 -10.88 -4.70
CA ILE A 140 8.86 -10.89 -5.35
C ILE A 140 7.86 -11.69 -4.52
N HIS A 141 8.29 -12.81 -3.95
CA HIS A 141 7.46 -13.62 -3.06
C HIS A 141 6.99 -12.83 -1.83
N VAL A 142 7.90 -12.16 -1.13
CA VAL A 142 7.60 -11.33 0.04
C VAL A 142 6.68 -10.15 -0.32
N THR A 143 6.91 -9.51 -1.47
CA THR A 143 6.06 -8.42 -1.98
C THR A 143 4.63 -8.89 -2.26
N CYS A 144 4.44 -10.08 -2.83
CA CYS A 144 3.11 -10.66 -3.04
C CYS A 144 2.38 -10.98 -1.73
N ILE A 145 3.10 -11.51 -0.73
CA ILE A 145 2.55 -11.73 0.61
C ILE A 145 2.14 -10.39 1.21
N ASP A 146 2.99 -9.38 1.10
CA ASP A 146 2.71 -8.04 1.61
C ASP A 146 1.49 -7.42 0.95
N PHE A 147 1.39 -7.50 -0.38
CA PHE A 147 0.21 -7.09 -1.14
C PHE A 147 -1.07 -7.79 -0.65
N THR A 148 -0.99 -9.09 -0.39
CA THR A 148 -2.13 -9.88 0.10
C THR A 148 -2.53 -9.43 1.51
N LEU A 149 -1.56 -9.22 2.40
CA LEU A 149 -1.81 -8.73 3.76
C LEU A 149 -2.47 -7.35 3.74
N LEU A 150 -1.91 -6.39 2.99
CA LEU A 150 -2.47 -5.03 2.85
C LEU A 150 -3.89 -5.09 2.26
N SER A 151 -4.11 -5.94 1.26
CA SER A 151 -5.43 -6.14 0.66
C SER A 151 -6.42 -6.74 1.65
N THR A 152 -6.04 -7.77 2.41
CA THR A 152 -6.91 -8.44 3.38
C THR A 152 -7.25 -7.57 4.59
N PHE A 153 -6.31 -6.73 5.06
CA PHE A 153 -6.59 -5.79 6.14
C PHE A 153 -7.41 -4.58 5.70
N SER A 154 -7.43 -4.24 4.41
CA SER A 154 -8.11 -3.03 3.92
C SER A 154 -9.61 -2.95 4.23
N PRO A 155 -10.44 -4.01 4.10
CA PRO A 155 -11.87 -3.91 4.36
C PRO A 155 -12.17 -3.65 5.84
N PHE A 156 -11.36 -4.21 6.74
CA PHE A 156 -11.49 -3.97 8.18
C PHE A 156 -11.27 -2.49 8.52
N TRP A 157 -10.20 -1.89 7.98
CA TRP A 157 -9.89 -0.49 8.22
C TRP A 157 -10.87 0.47 7.55
N VAL A 158 -11.36 0.13 6.35
CA VAL A 158 -12.44 0.87 5.69
C VAL A 158 -13.73 0.82 6.53
N TYR A 159 -14.11 -0.35 7.06
CA TYR A 159 -15.27 -0.48 7.94
C TYR A 159 -15.12 0.34 9.23
N ASN A 160 -13.95 0.29 9.85
CA ASN A 160 -13.64 1.08 11.04
C ASN A 160 -13.69 2.60 10.76
N ASP A 161 -13.23 3.03 9.58
CA ASP A 161 -13.32 4.43 9.12
C ASP A 161 -14.75 4.88 8.84
N MET A 162 -15.60 4.04 8.21
CA MET A 162 -17.01 4.38 7.99
C MET A 162 -17.78 4.53 9.31
N THR A 163 -17.54 3.63 10.27
CA THR A 163 -18.20 3.64 11.58
C THR A 163 -17.74 4.80 12.47
N SER A 164 -16.47 5.21 12.42
CA SER A 164 -15.99 6.39 13.15
C SER A 164 -16.60 7.69 12.60
N ARG A 165 -16.78 7.76 11.28
CA ARG A 165 -17.32 8.93 10.57
C ARG A 165 -18.86 9.02 10.56
N ARG A 166 -19.56 8.04 11.14
CA ARG A 166 -21.04 7.95 11.16
C ARG A 166 -21.68 8.06 9.77
N TRP A 167 -21.09 7.42 8.77
CA TRP A 167 -21.76 7.20 7.48
C TRP A 167 -22.87 6.17 7.60
#